data_AF-A0A961H480-F1
#
_entry.id   AF-A0A961H480-F1
#
_cell.length_a   1.000
_cell.length_b   1.000
_cell.length_c   1.000
_cell.angle_alpha   90.00
_cell.angle_beta   90.00
_cell.angle_gamma   90.00
#
_symmetry.space_group_name_H-M   'P 1'
#
loop_
_entity.id
_entity.type
_entity.pdbx_description
1 polymer ?
#
loop_
_entity_poly.entity_id
_entity_poly.type
_entity_poly.pdbx_seq_one_letter_code
_entity_poly.pdbx_strand_id
1 'polypeptide(L)'
;MPVVPFSVALRERTSRSHEHTEGATFMHDLMSGKGKRDDYIALVAQHFFMYEALESVAETMADDEVAARFVTPQLTRLPALVADLEFLLGPDWKAGVSPLPSTTRYVDRIHEVSGWAGGFIAHHYTRYLG
;
A
#
# COMPACT_ATOMS: atom_id res chain seq x y z
N MET A 1 30.09 9.01 -16.56
CA MET A 1 29.55 8.83 -15.20
C MET A 1 28.90 7.46 -15.12
N PRO A 2 29.13 6.66 -14.07
CA PRO A 2 28.42 5.39 -13.91
C PRO A 2 26.92 5.66 -13.72
N VAL A 3 26.08 4.87 -14.39
CA VAL A 3 24.62 4.94 -14.24
C VAL A 3 24.26 4.33 -12.90
N VAL A 4 23.64 5.10 -12.01
CA VAL A 4 23.13 4.60 -10.72
C VAL A 4 21.92 3.69 -11.00
N PRO A 5 21.89 2.45 -10.47
CA PRO A 5 20.73 1.57 -10.64
C PRO A 5 19.45 2.20 -10.08
N PHE A 6 18.33 2.00 -10.76
CA PHE A 6 17.04 2.59 -10.36
C PHE A 6 16.64 2.23 -8.92
N SER A 7 16.87 0.99 -8.50
CA SER A 7 16.60 0.52 -7.13
C SER A 7 17.41 1.26 -6.07
N VAL A 8 18.67 1.58 -6.37
CA VAL A 8 19.55 2.36 -5.47
C VAL A 8 19.04 3.80 -5.39
N ALA A 9 18.75 4.40 -6.53
CA ALA A 9 18.24 5.78 -6.58
C ALA A 9 16.90 5.93 -5.82
N LEU A 10 15.99 4.96 -5.94
CA LEU A 10 14.73 4.96 -5.17
C LEU A 10 14.99 4.88 -3.67
N ARG A 11 15.73 3.86 -3.22
CA ARG A 11 16.03 3.64 -1.80
C ARG A 11 16.68 4.85 -1.14
N GLU A 12 17.67 5.45 -1.80
CA GLU A 12 18.37 6.62 -1.26
C GLU A 12 17.43 7.83 -1.14
N ARG A 13 16.57 8.05 -2.14
CA ARG A 13 15.66 9.21 -2.16
C ARG A 13 14.47 9.08 -1.21
N THR A 14 14.02 7.86 -0.91
CA THR A 14 12.91 7.64 0.05
C THR A 14 13.38 7.45 1.49
N SER A 15 14.67 7.14 1.71
CA SER A 15 15.24 6.87 3.04
C SER A 15 14.86 7.92 4.11
N ARG A 16 14.95 9.22 3.76
CA ARG A 16 14.66 10.33 4.69
C ARG A 16 13.17 10.48 5.01
N SER A 17 12.29 9.97 4.15
CA SER A 17 10.84 10.00 4.37
C SER A 17 10.35 8.89 5.29
N HIS A 18 11.15 7.84 5.53
CA HIS A 18 10.80 6.76 6.47
C HIS A 18 10.91 7.20 7.94
N GLU A 19 11.60 8.29 8.24
CA GLU A 19 12.00 8.59 9.62
C GLU A 19 10.96 9.38 10.45
N HIS A 20 9.96 10.06 9.86
CA HIS A 20 9.11 10.98 10.63
C HIS A 20 7.67 11.09 10.11
N THR A 21 6.70 10.50 10.82
CA THR A 21 5.25 10.76 10.66
C THR A 21 4.48 10.39 11.94
N GLU A 22 3.30 10.95 12.19
CA GLU A 22 2.40 10.55 13.30
C GLU A 22 2.07 9.04 13.30
N GLY A 23 2.07 8.41 12.13
CA GLY A 23 1.94 6.95 12.00
C GLY A 23 3.08 6.16 12.65
N ALA A 24 4.25 6.78 12.92
CA ALA A 24 5.36 6.12 13.60
C ALA A 24 5.02 5.75 15.05
N THR A 25 4.25 6.59 15.76
CA THR A 25 3.81 6.27 17.12
C THR A 25 2.78 5.14 17.13
N PHE A 26 1.80 5.18 16.22
CA PHE A 26 0.82 4.09 16.06
C PHE A 26 1.51 2.76 15.75
N MET A 27 2.41 2.75 14.75
CA MET A 27 3.17 1.55 14.37
C MET A 27 4.08 1.08 15.49
N HIS A 28 4.74 2.00 16.20
CA HIS A 28 5.56 1.67 17.38
C HIS A 28 4.73 0.97 18.46
N ASP A 29 3.54 1.49 18.79
CA ASP A 29 2.70 0.91 19.83
C ASP A 29 2.17 -0.47 19.42
N LEU A 30 1.79 -0.65 18.14
CA LEU A 30 1.41 -1.95 17.61
C LEU A 30 2.56 -2.96 17.67
N MET A 31 3.75 -2.57 17.20
CA MET A 31 4.94 -3.44 17.16
C MET A 31 5.52 -3.74 18.54
N SER A 32 5.36 -2.84 19.51
CA SER A 32 5.79 -3.05 20.90
C SER A 32 4.77 -3.79 21.76
N GLY A 33 3.64 -4.22 21.18
CA GLY A 33 2.58 -4.96 21.87
C GLY A 33 1.70 -4.09 22.78
N LYS A 34 1.77 -2.76 22.66
CA LYS A 34 0.90 -1.81 23.37
C LYS A 34 -0.42 -1.57 22.64
N GLY A 35 -0.47 -1.84 21.33
CA GLY A 35 -1.68 -1.78 20.53
C GLY A 35 -2.66 -2.90 20.84
N LYS A 36 -3.94 -2.67 20.52
CA LYS A 36 -5.03 -3.62 20.70
C LYS A 36 -5.34 -4.34 19.39
N ARG A 37 -6.12 -5.44 19.49
CA ARG A 37 -6.68 -6.13 18.33
C ARG A 37 -7.43 -5.16 17.40
N ASP A 38 -8.23 -4.26 17.98
CA ASP A 38 -9.03 -3.30 17.19
C ASP A 38 -8.16 -2.30 16.44
N ASP A 39 -6.99 -1.93 16.99
CA ASP A 39 -6.02 -1.07 16.30
C ASP A 39 -5.44 -1.79 15.08
N TYR A 40 -5.11 -3.07 15.22
CA TYR A 40 -4.66 -3.90 14.09
C TYR A 40 -5.75 -4.05 13.02
N ILE A 41 -6.99 -4.32 13.43
CA ILE A 41 -8.14 -4.41 12.51
C ILE A 41 -8.29 -3.10 11.73
N ALA A 42 -8.23 -1.96 12.42
CA ALA A 42 -8.32 -0.65 11.77
C ALA A 42 -7.21 -0.47 10.72
N LEU A 43 -5.96 -0.87 11.04
CA LEU A 43 -4.85 -0.82 10.10
C LEU A 43 -5.08 -1.69 8.85
N VAL A 44 -5.49 -2.96 9.04
CA VAL A 44 -5.76 -3.90 7.94
C VAL A 44 -6.91 -3.39 7.07
N ALA A 45 -7.97 -2.84 7.67
CA ALA A 45 -9.08 -2.25 6.94
C ALA A 45 -8.64 -1.08 6.06
N GLN A 46 -7.76 -0.19 6.56
CA GLN A 46 -7.22 0.88 5.72
C GLN A 46 -6.28 0.35 4.63
N HIS A 47 -5.53 -0.72 4.90
CA HIS A 47 -4.70 -1.39 3.91
C HIS A 47 -5.52 -1.99 2.78
N PHE A 48 -6.66 -2.60 3.09
CA PHE A 48 -7.58 -3.13 2.08
C PHE A 48 -7.93 -2.08 1.01
N PHE A 49 -8.38 -0.89 1.40
CA PHE A 49 -8.75 0.16 0.44
C PHE A 49 -7.55 0.64 -0.40
N MET A 50 -6.37 0.78 0.22
CA MET A 50 -5.16 1.18 -0.52
C MET A 50 -4.72 0.13 -1.55
N TYR A 51 -4.75 -1.15 -1.17
CA TYR A 51 -4.37 -2.25 -2.06
C TYR A 51 -5.43 -2.54 -3.12
N GLU A 52 -6.71 -2.38 -2.82
CA GLU A 52 -7.80 -2.47 -3.82
C GLU A 52 -7.56 -1.45 -4.95
N ALA A 53 -7.28 -0.19 -4.60
CA ALA A 53 -6.96 0.85 -5.57
C ALA A 53 -5.67 0.57 -6.36
N LEU A 54 -4.59 0.20 -5.66
CA LEU A 54 -3.29 -0.06 -6.27
C LEU A 54 -3.30 -1.26 -7.22
N GLU A 55 -3.97 -2.35 -6.82
CA GLU A 55 -4.04 -3.58 -7.61
C GLU A 55 -5.00 -3.43 -8.80
N SER A 56 -6.08 -2.65 -8.66
CA SER A 56 -6.92 -2.27 -9.80
C SER A 56 -6.13 -1.46 -10.85
N VAL A 57 -5.27 -0.53 -10.42
CA VAL A 57 -4.37 0.16 -11.35
C VAL A 57 -3.35 -0.81 -11.97
N ALA A 58 -2.81 -1.76 -11.19
CA ALA A 58 -1.85 -2.74 -11.69
C ALA A 58 -2.42 -3.57 -12.85
N GLU A 59 -3.70 -3.92 -12.82
CA GLU A 59 -4.40 -4.59 -13.93
C GLU A 59 -4.35 -3.75 -15.22
N THR A 60 -4.60 -2.43 -15.11
CA THR A 60 -4.53 -1.53 -16.28
C THR A 60 -3.10 -1.31 -16.79
N MET A 61 -2.11 -1.41 -15.90
CA MET A 61 -0.69 -1.23 -16.19
C MET A 61 0.01 -2.50 -16.66
N ALA A 62 -0.69 -3.64 -16.69
CA ALA A 62 -0.13 -4.93 -17.06
C ALA A 62 0.36 -4.98 -18.52
N ASP A 63 -0.18 -4.12 -19.40
CA ASP A 63 0.20 -4.01 -20.81
C ASP A 63 1.15 -2.82 -21.09
N ASP A 64 1.50 -2.01 -20.07
CA ASP A 64 2.41 -0.87 -20.25
C ASP A 64 3.87 -1.35 -20.38
N GLU A 65 4.58 -0.81 -21.38
CA GLU A 65 5.94 -1.24 -21.73
C GLU A 65 6.96 -1.10 -20.60
N VAL A 66 6.71 -0.24 -19.60
CA VAL A 66 7.59 0.01 -18.46
C VAL A 66 7.04 -0.67 -17.21
N ALA A 67 5.77 -0.44 -16.87
CA ALA A 67 5.16 -0.88 -15.63
C ALA A 67 4.94 -2.39 -15.56
N ALA A 68 4.70 -3.07 -16.69
CA ALA A 68 4.47 -4.52 -16.71
C ALA A 68 5.60 -5.34 -16.05
N ARG A 69 6.84 -4.82 -16.05
CA ARG A 69 7.99 -5.47 -15.39
C ARG A 69 7.92 -5.49 -13.86
N PHE A 70 7.05 -4.65 -13.28
CA PHE A 70 6.84 -4.54 -11.84
C PHE A 70 5.57 -5.28 -11.40
N VAL A 71 4.63 -5.54 -12.31
CA VAL A 71 3.39 -6.26 -12.02
C VAL A 71 3.67 -7.75 -11.92
N THR A 72 3.46 -8.31 -10.74
CA THR A 72 3.74 -9.73 -10.47
C THR A 72 2.72 -10.29 -9.47
N PRO A 73 2.05 -11.41 -9.79
CA PRO A 73 0.99 -11.95 -8.93
C PRO A 73 1.51 -12.42 -7.56
N GLN A 74 2.82 -12.63 -7.43
CA GLN A 74 3.48 -12.97 -6.16
C GLN A 74 3.41 -11.81 -5.14
N LEU A 75 3.18 -10.58 -5.60
CA LEU A 75 3.04 -9.43 -4.72
C LEU A 75 1.60 -9.12 -4.35
N THR A 76 0.59 -9.60 -5.07
CA THR A 76 -0.84 -9.38 -4.80
C THR A 76 -1.20 -9.64 -3.32
N ARG A 77 -1.87 -8.68 -2.69
CA ARG A 77 -2.27 -8.70 -1.27
C ARG A 77 -3.77 -8.75 -1.09
N LEU A 78 -4.58 -8.31 -2.05
CA LEU A 78 -6.02 -8.16 -1.86
C LEU A 78 -6.71 -9.45 -1.36
N PRO A 79 -6.43 -10.66 -1.90
CA PRO A 79 -7.03 -11.90 -1.38
C PRO A 79 -6.66 -12.19 0.07
N ALA A 80 -5.42 -11.91 0.48
CA ALA A 80 -4.98 -12.11 1.86
C ALA A 80 -5.64 -11.12 2.81
N LEU A 81 -5.75 -9.85 2.40
CA LEU A 81 -6.43 -8.81 3.19
C LEU A 81 -7.92 -9.11 3.39
N VAL A 82 -8.58 -9.64 2.36
CA VAL A 82 -9.98 -10.10 2.47
C VAL A 82 -10.09 -11.24 3.48
N ALA A 83 -9.24 -12.25 3.38
CA ALA A 83 -9.24 -13.39 4.32
C ALA A 83 -8.97 -12.94 5.77
N ASP A 84 -8.04 -12.01 5.97
CA ASP A 84 -7.74 -11.45 7.29
C ASP A 84 -8.95 -10.71 7.86
N LEU A 85 -9.62 -9.88 7.06
CA LEU A 85 -10.80 -9.13 7.51
C LEU A 85 -12.00 -10.04 7.79
N GLU A 86 -12.21 -11.08 6.97
CA GLU A 86 -13.22 -12.11 7.23
C GLU A 86 -12.96 -12.85 8.54
N PHE A 87 -11.69 -13.19 8.82
CA PHE A 87 -11.31 -13.83 10.08
C PHE A 87 -11.50 -12.90 11.29
N LEU A 88 -11.15 -11.62 11.14
CA LEU A 88 -11.12 -10.67 12.24
C LEU A 88 -12.49 -10.09 12.60
N LEU A 89 -13.35 -9.85 11.61
CA LEU A 89 -14.63 -9.14 11.72
C LEU A 89 -15.84 -10.00 11.31
N GLY A 90 -15.61 -11.17 10.71
CA GLY A 90 -16.66 -12.06 10.21
C GLY A 90 -16.98 -11.85 8.72
N PRO A 91 -17.90 -12.65 8.16
CA PRO A 91 -18.18 -12.68 6.72
C PRO A 91 -18.78 -11.37 6.17
N ASP A 92 -19.39 -10.53 7.01
CA ASP A 92 -19.96 -9.23 6.63
C ASP A 92 -19.04 -8.05 6.98
N TRP A 93 -17.73 -8.29 7.09
CA TRP A 93 -16.75 -7.28 7.48
C TRP A 93 -16.82 -6.01 6.63
N LYS A 94 -17.18 -6.13 5.34
CA LYS A 94 -17.22 -5.01 4.39
C LYS A 94 -18.26 -3.97 4.77
N ALA A 95 -19.36 -4.36 5.43
CA ALA A 95 -20.36 -3.42 5.94
C ALA A 95 -19.87 -2.64 7.19
N GLY A 96 -18.88 -3.19 7.91
CA GLY A 96 -18.36 -2.63 9.15
C GLY A 96 -17.12 -1.75 9.02
N VAL A 97 -16.56 -1.59 7.82
CA VAL A 97 -15.34 -0.81 7.59
C VAL A 97 -15.57 0.32 6.61
N SER A 98 -14.81 1.41 6.79
CA SER A 98 -14.85 2.56 5.89
C SER A 98 -13.46 3.19 5.79
N PRO A 99 -13.10 3.78 4.65
CA PRO A 99 -11.82 4.47 4.53
C PRO A 99 -11.84 5.74 5.39
N LEU A 100 -10.75 5.97 6.11
CA LEU A 100 -10.51 7.26 6.76
C LEU A 100 -10.33 8.36 5.70
N PRO A 101 -10.48 9.65 6.06
CA PRO A 101 -10.21 10.75 5.12
C PRO A 101 -8.79 10.71 4.54
N SER A 102 -7.79 10.28 5.33
CA SER A 102 -6.42 10.09 4.85
C SER A 102 -6.28 8.94 3.86
N THR A 103 -6.95 7.83 4.10
CA THR A 103 -7.00 6.67 3.20
C THR A 103 -7.69 7.01 1.90
N THR A 104 -8.81 7.73 1.96
CA THR A 104 -9.52 8.23 0.77
C THR A 104 -8.59 9.10 -0.07
N ARG A 105 -7.90 10.08 0.54
CA ARG A 105 -6.89 10.88 -0.17
C ARG A 105 -5.77 10.06 -0.79
N TYR A 106 -5.33 8.98 -0.12
CA TYR A 106 -4.33 8.08 -0.68
C TYR A 106 -4.90 7.37 -1.91
N VAL A 107 -6.06 6.74 -1.81
CA VAL A 107 -6.75 6.07 -2.92
C VAL A 107 -6.91 7.02 -4.11
N ASP A 108 -7.42 8.24 -3.87
CA ASP A 108 -7.56 9.27 -4.91
C ASP A 108 -6.22 9.59 -5.57
N ARG A 109 -5.16 9.72 -4.76
CA ARG A 109 -3.80 10.00 -5.27
C ARG A 109 -3.27 8.87 -6.13
N ILE A 110 -3.50 7.61 -5.77
CA ILE A 110 -3.11 6.46 -6.59
C ILE A 110 -3.74 6.57 -7.98
N HIS A 111 -5.04 6.84 -8.05
CA HIS A 111 -5.73 6.99 -9.33
C HIS A 111 -5.27 8.22 -10.11
N GLU A 112 -5.08 9.36 -9.44
CA GLU A 112 -4.66 10.62 -10.05
C GLU A 112 -3.31 10.50 -10.79
N VAL A 113 -2.32 9.85 -10.16
CA VAL A 113 -0.95 9.80 -10.70
C VAL A 113 -0.69 8.63 -11.63
N SER A 114 -1.59 7.65 -11.67
CA SER A 114 -1.41 6.43 -12.47
C SER A 114 -1.85 6.59 -13.93
N GLY A 115 -1.85 7.81 -14.47
CA GLY A 115 -1.95 8.05 -15.91
C GLY A 115 -0.68 7.69 -16.69
N TRP A 116 0.40 7.30 -16.01
CA TRP A 116 1.68 6.88 -16.59
C TRP A 116 2.43 5.94 -15.65
N ALA A 117 3.36 5.15 -16.19
CA ALA A 117 4.08 4.10 -15.46
C ALA A 117 4.76 4.57 -14.17
N GLY A 118 5.43 5.72 -14.18
CA GLY A 118 6.20 6.19 -13.03
C GLY A 118 5.32 6.56 -11.82
N GLY A 119 4.10 7.05 -12.04
CA GLY A 119 3.16 7.33 -10.95
C GLY A 119 2.70 6.04 -10.26
N PHE A 120 2.40 5.00 -11.03
CA PHE A 120 2.09 3.67 -10.51
C PHE A 120 3.30 3.05 -9.78
N ILE A 121 4.47 3.01 -10.42
CA ILE A 121 5.69 2.37 -9.89
C ILE A 121 6.10 2.98 -8.55
N ALA A 122 5.93 4.29 -8.36
CA ALA A 122 6.23 4.96 -7.10
C ALA A 122 5.41 4.38 -5.93
N HIS A 123 4.10 4.24 -6.11
CA HIS A 123 3.22 3.66 -5.08
C HIS A 123 3.45 2.15 -4.90
N HIS A 124 3.63 1.42 -6.00
CA HIS A 124 3.96 0.00 -5.97
C HIS A 124 5.25 -0.24 -5.16
N TYR A 125 6.31 0.52 -5.43
CA TYR A 125 7.57 0.44 -4.67
C TYR A 125 7.36 0.66 -3.17
N THR A 126 6.72 1.77 -2.80
CA THR A 126 6.52 2.12 -1.38
C THR A 126 5.69 1.11 -0.61
N ARG A 127 4.74 0.42 -1.25
CA ARG A 127 3.84 -0.52 -0.57
C ARG A 127 4.40 -1.93 -0.49
N TYR A 128 5.06 -2.43 -1.54
CA TYR A 128 5.53 -3.80 -1.58
C TYR A 128 6.97 -3.98 -1.10
N LEU A 129 7.81 -2.92 -1.16
CA LEU A 129 9.22 -2.97 -0.78
C LEU A 129 9.61 -2.00 0.35
N GLY A 130 8.62 -1.26 0.87
CA GLY A 130 8.77 -0.34 2.00
C GLY A 130 8.52 -0.98 3.36
#